data_AF-A0A2E1I5J3-F1
#
_entry.id   AF-A0A2E1I5J3-F1
#
_cell.length_a   1.000
_cell.length_b   1.000
_cell.length_c   1.000
_cell.angle_alpha   90.00
_cell.angle_beta   90.00
_cell.angle_gamma   90.00
#
_symmetry.space_group_name_H-M   'P 1'
#
loop_
_entity.id
_entity.type
_entity.pdbx_description
1 polymer ?
#
loop_
_entity_poly.entity_id
_entity_poly.type
_entity_poly.pdbx_seq_one_letter_code
_entity_poly.pdbx_strand_id
1 'polypeptide(L)' 'MIKRHTHLLNDYSRKQSEAKLVQQLRKSRKSVAINANGTTGYTIKEGKNAGKVLKHLKVDSKKI' A
#
# COMPACT_ATOMS: atom_id res chain seq x y z
N MET A 1 16.77 -1.25 43.52
CA MET A 1 16.06 -0.04 43.05
C MET A 1 16.54 0.28 41.64
N ILE A 2 15.75 -0.08 40.61
CA ILE A 2 16.08 0.25 39.21
C ILE A 2 15.90 1.76 39.05
N LYS A 3 16.97 2.49 38.76
CA LYS A 3 16.96 3.95 38.64
C LYS A 3 16.04 4.36 37.48
N ARG A 4 15.14 5.32 37.68
CA ARG A 4 14.17 5.82 36.68
C ARG A 4 14.75 5.99 35.26
N HIS A 5 16.01 6.41 35.18
CA HIS A 5 16.71 6.60 33.91
C HIS A 5 16.97 5.30 33.14
N THR A 6 17.34 4.21 33.82
CA THR A 6 17.57 2.92 33.17
C THR A 6 16.27 2.30 32.66
N HIS A 7 15.17 2.51 33.39
CA HIS A 7 13.84 2.10 32.94
C HIS A 7 13.44 2.81 31.63
N LEU A 8 13.60 4.14 31.57
CA LEU A 8 13.29 4.91 30.36
C LEU A 8 14.12 4.49 29.14
N LEU A 9 15.42 4.21 29.34
CA LEU A 9 16.30 3.74 28.26
C LEU A 9 15.89 2.35 27.77
N ASN A 10 15.51 1.46 28.67
CA ASN A 10 15.03 0.12 28.32
C ASN A 10 13.71 0.18 27.54
N ASP A 11 12.78 1.03 27.96
CA ASP A 11 11.50 1.22 27.28
C ASP A 11 11.69 1.83 25.89
N TYR A 12 12.57 2.81 25.74
CA TYR A 12 12.91 3.37 24.43
C TYR A 12 13.52 2.30 23.50
N SER A 13 14.45 1.49 24.03
CA SER A 13 15.10 0.43 23.27
C SER A 13 14.11 -0.63 22.79
N ARG A 14 13.13 -0.99 23.64
CA ARG A 14 12.01 -1.88 23.29
C ARG A 14 11.10 -1.29 22.20
N LYS A 15 10.70 -0.02 22.34
CA LYS A 15 9.87 0.64 21.32
C LYS A 15 10.56 0.72 19.96
N GLN A 16 11.88 0.94 19.95
CA GLN A 16 12.66 0.95 18.71
C GLN A 16 12.73 -0.44 18.05
N SER A 17 12.92 -1.50 18.82
CA SER A 17 12.94 -2.87 18.27
C SER A 17 11.56 -3.28 17.74
N GLU A 18 10.48 -2.94 18.45
CA GLU A 18 9.10 -3.14 18.00
C GLU A 18 8.79 -2.40 16.70
N ALA A 19 9.17 -1.12 16.61
CA ALA A 19 8.96 -0.32 15.40
C ALA A 19 9.72 -0.91 14.19
N LYS A 20 10.95 -1.37 14.41
CA LYS A 20 11.75 -2.04 13.37
C LYS A 20 11.11 -3.34 12.91
N LEU A 21 10.61 -4.16 13.84
CA LEU A 21 9.91 -5.41 13.53
C LEU A 21 8.63 -5.14 12.72
N VAL A 22 7.80 -4.18 13.14
CA VAL A 22 6.59 -3.80 12.40
C VAL A 22 6.93 -3.32 10.99
N GLN A 23 8.00 -2.54 10.82
CA GLN A 23 8.43 -2.08 9.49
C GLN A 23 8.86 -3.27 8.60
N GLN A 24 9.61 -4.23 9.17
CA GLN A 24 10.01 -5.44 8.44
C GLN A 24 8.81 -6.29 8.04
N LEU A 25 7.84 -6.49 8.95
CA LEU A 25 6.60 -7.22 8.66
C LEU A 25 5.75 -6.53 7.59
N ARG A 26 5.69 -5.20 7.59
CA ARG A 26 5.02 -4.43 6.53
C ARG A 26 5.69 -4.60 5.17
N LYS A 27 7.02 -4.66 5.13
CA LYS A 27 7.80 -4.87 3.90
C LYS A 27 7.73 -6.32 3.40
N SER A 28 7.71 -7.30 4.31
CA SER A 28 7.67 -8.72 3.97
C SER A 28 6.27 -9.22 3.62
N ARG A 29 5.23 -8.54 4.11
CA ARG A 29 3.86 -8.81 3.71
C ARG A 29 3.75 -8.66 2.19
N LYS A 30 3.50 -9.78 1.51
CA LYS A 30 3.15 -9.78 0.09
C LYS A 30 1.97 -8.83 -0.12
N SER A 31 2.11 -7.87 -1.02
CA SER A 31 0.97 -7.07 -1.46
C SER A 31 -0.09 -8.04 -1.97
N VAL A 32 -1.32 -7.89 -1.51
CA VAL A 32 -2.45 -8.56 -2.16
C VAL A 32 -2.43 -8.02 -3.59
N ALA A 33 -2.41 -8.91 -4.57
CA ALA A 33 -2.52 -8.53 -5.97
C ALA A 33 -3.94 -7.98 -6.20
N ILE A 34 -4.14 -6.70 -5.85
CA ILE A 34 -5.37 -5.93 -6.08
C ILE A 34 -5.72 -5.88 -7.58
N ASN A 35 -4.78 -6.26 -8.46
CA ASN A 35 -4.97 -6.43 -9.90
C ASN A 35 -4.38 -7.76 -10.40
N ALA A 36 -4.57 -8.86 -9.67
CA ALA A 36 -4.30 -10.19 -10.22
C ALA A 36 -5.04 -10.32 -11.57
N ASN A 37 -4.29 -10.42 -12.66
CA ASN A 37 -4.79 -10.57 -14.03
C ASN A 37 -5.42 -9.33 -14.71
N GLY A 38 -4.87 -8.12 -14.48
CA GLY A 38 -4.83 -7.09 -15.53
C GLY A 38 -6.15 -6.61 -16.14
N THR A 39 -7.23 -6.48 -15.37
CA THR A 39 -8.49 -5.87 -15.85
C THR A 39 -8.73 -4.48 -15.30
N THR A 40 -7.69 -3.65 -15.21
CA THR A 40 -7.89 -2.20 -15.26
C THR A 40 -8.13 -1.82 -16.71
N GLY A 41 -9.37 -1.98 -17.19
CA GLY A 41 -9.82 -1.54 -18.50
C GLY A 41 -9.16 -2.24 -19.67
N TYR A 42 -9.85 -3.20 -20.28
CA TYR A 42 -9.38 -3.80 -21.53
C TYR A 42 -9.37 -2.72 -22.64
N THR A 43 -8.18 -2.31 -23.07
CA THR A 43 -8.02 -1.48 -24.27
C THR A 43 -8.27 -2.34 -25.48
N ILE A 44 -9.27 -1.96 -26.28
CA ILE A 44 -9.58 -2.66 -27.53
C ILE A 44 -8.39 -2.47 -28.49
N LYS A 45 -7.78 -3.56 -28.93
CA LYS A 45 -6.57 -3.51 -29.79
C LYS A 45 -6.90 -3.32 -31.28
N GLU A 46 -8.04 -3.80 -31.73
CA GLU A 46 -8.38 -3.92 -33.17
C GLU A 46 -9.84 -3.46 -33.42
N GLY A 47 -10.13 -2.88 -34.59
CA GLY A 47 -11.48 -2.51 -35.06
C GLY A 47 -11.91 -1.05 -34.83
N LYS A 48 -13.17 -0.72 -35.14
CA LYS A 48 -13.73 0.67 -35.12
C LYS A 48 -13.62 1.40 -33.77
N ASN A 49 -13.45 0.64 -32.68
CA ASN A 49 -13.28 1.17 -31.33
C ASN A 49 -11.88 0.90 -30.74
N ALA A 50 -10.90 0.56 -31.58
CA ALA A 50 -9.51 0.42 -31.15
C ALA A 50 -9.02 1.68 -30.42
N GLY A 51 -8.32 1.49 -29.30
CA GLY A 51 -7.86 2.58 -28.42
C GLY A 51 -8.90 3.06 -27.39
N LYS A 52 -10.16 2.60 -27.45
CA LYS A 52 -11.13 2.86 -26.38
C LYS A 52 -11.02 1.82 -25.28
N VAL A 53 -11.20 2.26 -24.04
CA VAL A 53 -11.19 1.38 -22.88
C VAL A 53 -12.61 1.02 -22.49
N LEU A 54 -12.92 -0.28 -22.49
CA LEU A 54 -14.25 -0.80 -22.18
C LEU A 54 -14.44 -0.86 -20.65
N LYS A 55 -15.50 -0.19 -20.15
CA LYS A 55 -15.96 -0.20 -18.74
C LYS A 55 -15.09 0.52 -17.70
N HIS A 56 -14.66 1.75 -17.97
CA HIS A 56 -14.35 2.67 -16.87
C HIS A 56 -15.60 3.45 -16.46
N LEU A 57 -15.95 3.42 -15.17
CA LEU A 57 -16.82 4.41 -14.56
C LEU A 57 -16.07 5.75 -14.63
N LYS A 58 -16.36 6.54 -15.65
CA LYS A 58 -15.80 7.88 -15.82
C LYS A 58 -16.42 8.75 -14.72
N VAL A 59 -15.69 9.00 -13.65
CA VAL A 59 -16.09 10.04 -12.68
C VAL A 59 -15.55 11.35 -13.23
N ASP A 60 -16.44 12.15 -13.81
CA ASP A 60 -16.05 13.49 -14.25
C ASP A 60 -15.63 14.30 -13.03
N SER A 61 -14.39 14.81 -13.05
CA SER A 61 -13.89 15.68 -11.99
C SER A 61 -14.72 16.96 -11.99
N LYS A 62 -15.48 17.19 -10.92
CA LYS A 62 -16.18 18.46 -10.70
C LYS A 62 -15.11 19.54 -10.55
N LYS A 63 -15.06 20.50 -11.48
CA LYS A 63 -14.22 21.69 -11.32
C LYS A 63 -14.60 22.36 -10.00
N ILE A 64 -13.62 22.45 -9.10
CA ILE A 64 -13.66 23.29 -7.91
C ILE A 64 -13.46 24.73 -8.36
#